data_AF-A0A7Y9NJ57-F1
#
_entry.id   AF-A0A7Y9NJ57-F1
#
_cell.length_a   1.000
_cell.length_b   1.000
_cell.length_c   1.000
_cell.angle_alpha   90.00
_cell.angle_beta   90.00
_cell.angle_gamma   90.00
#
_symmetry.space_group_name_H-M   'P 1'
#
loop_
_entity.id
_entity.type
_entity.pdbx_description
1 polymer ?
#
loop_
_entity_poly.entity_id
_entity_poly.type
_entity_poly.pdbx_seq_one_letter_code
_entity_poly.pdbx_strand_id
1 'polypeptide(L)'
;MSETKKVAEAVDLSKPAGEGMVRVTFLPEGRTVEFPFDTLPYEGHGLPMSFLDVAENYDIFLDHACGGVCACTTCHLHVKEGAQGISEAEDLELDRMETAADIQLNSRLGCQAVIEKPGTYVVEIPKWNRNYVQEGKPSHGPGA
;
A
#
# COMPACT_ATOMS: atom_id res chain seq x y z
N MET A 1 -14.18 1.83 25.01
CA MET A 1 -14.49 2.66 23.82
C MET A 1 -13.13 3.12 23.34
N SER A 2 -12.50 2.57 22.31
CA SER A 2 -12.97 2.09 21.01
C SER A 2 -12.12 0.88 20.58
N GLU A 3 -12.77 -0.23 20.24
CA GLU A 3 -12.96 -0.76 18.88
C GLU A 3 -11.77 -1.61 18.42
N THR A 4 -12.11 -2.87 18.19
CA THR A 4 -11.24 -4.00 17.88
C THR A 4 -10.48 -3.75 16.58
N LYS A 5 -9.19 -3.40 16.67
CA LYS A 5 -8.25 -3.43 15.54
C LYS A 5 -8.19 -4.89 15.08
N LYS A 6 -8.84 -5.19 13.95
CA LYS A 6 -8.97 -6.53 13.39
C LYS A 6 -7.58 -6.98 12.98
N VAL A 7 -6.92 -7.71 13.88
CA VAL A 7 -5.65 -8.38 13.65
C VAL A 7 -5.76 -9.12 12.32
N ALA A 8 -4.72 -9.08 11.48
CA ALA A 8 -4.60 -9.85 10.26
C ALA A 8 -4.81 -11.34 10.58
N GLU A 9 -6.07 -11.76 10.62
CA GLU A 9 -6.47 -13.12 10.92
C GLU A 9 -5.98 -13.95 9.75
N ALA A 10 -5.39 -15.12 10.04
CA ALA A 10 -4.67 -15.95 9.08
C ALA A 10 -5.45 -16.11 7.78
N VAL A 11 -5.12 -15.29 6.77
CA VAL A 11 -5.77 -15.34 5.46
C VAL A 11 -5.37 -16.67 4.84
N ASP A 12 -6.35 -17.55 4.63
CA ASP A 12 -6.14 -18.83 3.96
C ASP A 12 -5.82 -18.58 2.48
N LEU A 13 -4.52 -18.49 2.17
CA LEU A 13 -4.00 -18.27 0.82
C LEU A 13 -4.44 -19.38 -0.15
N SER A 14 -4.92 -20.52 0.36
CA SER A 14 -5.44 -21.66 -0.39
C SER A 14 -6.78 -21.37 -1.10
N LYS A 15 -7.53 -20.33 -0.69
CA LYS A 15 -8.80 -19.92 -1.31
C LYS A 15 -8.64 -18.59 -2.06
N PRO A 16 -9.27 -18.42 -3.24
CA PRO A 16 -9.31 -17.12 -3.90
C PRO A 16 -10.02 -16.10 -3.00
N ALA A 17 -9.72 -14.81 -3.18
CA ALA A 17 -10.47 -13.73 -2.53
C ALA A 17 -11.97 -13.94 -2.81
N GLY A 18 -12.81 -13.86 -1.77
CA GLY A 18 -14.25 -14.02 -1.92
C GLY A 18 -14.84 -13.04 -2.94
N GLU A 19 -15.99 -13.38 -3.53
CA GLU A 19 -16.67 -12.48 -4.47
C GLU A 19 -16.95 -11.13 -3.78
N GLY A 20 -16.40 -10.03 -4.31
CA GLY A 20 -16.48 -8.70 -3.71
C GLY A 20 -15.40 -8.36 -2.67
N MET A 21 -14.38 -9.21 -2.47
CA MET A 21 -13.26 -8.95 -1.56
C MET A 21 -12.00 -8.47 -2.28
N VAL A 22 -11.22 -7.65 -1.58
CA VAL A 22 -9.87 -7.24 -1.95
C VAL A 22 -8.90 -7.96 -1.03
N ARG A 23 -7.91 -8.62 -1.62
CA ARG A 23 -6.79 -9.22 -0.92
C ARG A 23 -5.49 -8.56 -1.38
N VAL A 24 -4.73 -7.99 -0.45
CA VAL A 24 -3.45 -7.35 -0.75
C VAL A 24 -2.34 -8.05 0.01
N THR A 25 -1.27 -8.44 -0.69
CA THR A 25 -0.06 -9.01 -0.10
C THR A 25 1.11 -8.06 -0.28
N PHE A 26 1.77 -7.71 0.82
CA PHE A 26 2.95 -6.84 0.87
C PHE A 26 4.22 -7.67 1.05
N LEU A 27 5.05 -7.70 0.02
CA LEU A 27 6.39 -8.30 0.02
C LEU A 27 7.44 -7.23 0.37
N PRO A 28 8.59 -7.61 0.96
CA PRO A 28 9.01 -8.98 1.29
C PRO A 28 8.48 -9.52 2.62
N GLU A 29 7.69 -8.77 3.39
CA GLU A 29 7.14 -9.27 4.68
C GLU A 29 6.28 -10.52 4.52
N GLY A 30 5.60 -10.63 3.37
CA GLY A 30 4.56 -11.63 3.17
C GLY A 30 3.32 -11.37 4.02
N ARG A 31 3.08 -10.12 4.46
CA ARG A 31 1.84 -9.76 5.16
C ARG A 31 0.72 -9.65 4.14
N THR A 32 -0.34 -10.43 4.36
CA THR A 32 -1.54 -10.41 3.53
C THR A 32 -2.72 -9.93 4.36
N VAL A 33 -3.51 -9.04 3.76
CA VAL A 33 -4.75 -8.50 4.33
C VAL A 33 -5.90 -8.74 3.38
N GLU A 34 -7.09 -8.98 3.93
CA GLU A 34 -8.30 -9.21 3.15
C GLU A 34 -9.47 -8.43 3.74
N PHE A 35 -10.21 -7.72 2.88
CA PHE A 35 -11.34 -6.88 3.26
C PHE A 35 -12.39 -6.77 2.16
N PRO A 36 -13.65 -6.46 2.49
CA PRO A 36 -14.66 -6.17 1.47
C PRO A 36 -14.31 -4.90 0.69
N PHE A 37 -14.47 -4.92 -0.63
CA PHE A 37 -14.26 -3.75 -1.49
C PHE A 37 -15.16 -2.58 -1.03
N ASP A 38 -14.62 -1.35 -1.06
CA ASP A 38 -15.33 -0.12 -0.71
C ASP A 38 -15.75 0.04 0.77
N THR A 39 -15.24 -0.82 1.67
CA THR A 39 -15.58 -0.75 3.12
C THR A 39 -14.45 -0.26 4.01
N LEU A 40 -13.27 -0.02 3.44
CA LEU A 40 -12.10 0.42 4.20
C LEU A 40 -12.30 1.88 4.64
N PRO A 41 -12.21 2.21 5.94
CA PRO A 41 -12.24 3.59 6.38
C PRO A 41 -10.96 4.31 5.94
N TYR A 42 -11.10 5.52 5.40
CA TYR A 42 -9.95 6.31 4.96
C TYR A 42 -9.21 6.90 6.18
N GLU A 43 -7.93 6.56 6.34
CA GLU A 43 -7.11 7.01 7.50
C GLU A 43 -6.33 8.31 7.27
N GLY A 44 -6.47 8.95 6.09
CA GLY A 44 -6.03 10.33 5.88
C GLY A 44 -4.76 10.51 5.05
N HIS A 45 -4.08 9.44 4.65
CA HIS A 45 -2.88 9.49 3.81
C HIS A 45 -3.09 8.82 2.45
N GLY A 46 -2.68 9.50 1.38
CA GLY A 46 -2.84 9.03 0.00
C GLY A 46 -4.25 9.24 -0.55
N LEU A 47 -4.62 8.43 -1.54
CA LEU A 47 -5.98 8.37 -2.06
C LEU A 47 -6.79 7.27 -1.34
N PRO A 48 -8.12 7.42 -1.21
CA PRO A 48 -8.96 6.36 -0.66
C PRO A 48 -8.79 5.07 -1.48
N MET A 49 -8.71 3.91 -0.80
CA MET A 49 -8.46 2.61 -1.43
C MET A 49 -7.09 2.49 -2.14
N SER A 50 -6.16 3.42 -1.91
CA SER A 50 -4.77 3.27 -2.36
C SER A 50 -4.02 2.23 -1.53
N PHE A 51 -2.92 1.69 -2.07
CA PHE A 51 -2.08 0.76 -1.31
C PHE A 51 -1.53 1.38 -0.02
N LEU A 52 -1.31 2.70 0.04
CA LEU A 52 -0.94 3.40 1.26
C LEU A 52 -2.07 3.41 2.29
N ASP A 53 -3.29 3.71 1.87
CA ASP A 53 -4.47 3.71 2.75
C ASP A 53 -4.74 2.30 3.32
N VAL A 54 -4.58 1.26 2.49
CA VAL A 54 -4.62 -0.14 2.94
C VAL A 54 -3.50 -0.42 3.93
N ALA A 55 -2.28 0.03 3.66
CA ALA A 55 -1.15 -0.23 4.54
C ALA A 55 -1.36 0.40 5.93
N GLU A 56 -1.82 1.65 6.01
CA GLU A 56 -2.10 2.35 7.27
C GLU A 56 -3.16 1.64 8.11
N ASN A 57 -4.30 1.30 7.48
CA ASN A 57 -5.41 0.59 8.12
C ASN A 57 -4.99 -0.73 8.78
N TYR A 58 -4.00 -1.40 8.21
CA TYR A 58 -3.52 -2.70 8.66
C TYR A 58 -2.17 -2.66 9.38
N ASP A 59 -1.68 -1.47 9.75
CA ASP A 59 -0.39 -1.29 10.45
C ASP A 59 0.80 -1.88 9.68
N ILE A 60 0.74 -1.81 8.35
CA ILE A 60 1.82 -2.18 7.44
C ILE A 60 2.60 -0.93 7.13
N PHE A 61 3.91 -0.95 7.40
CA PHE A 61 4.74 0.21 7.18
C PHE A 61 5.03 0.41 5.69
N LEU A 62 4.49 1.47 5.11
CA LEU A 62 4.85 1.99 3.80
C LEU A 62 5.27 3.45 3.98
N ASP A 63 6.52 3.79 3.68
CA ASP A 63 7.02 5.14 3.91
C ASP A 63 6.27 6.16 3.02
N HIS A 64 6.02 7.35 3.56
CA HIS A 64 5.23 8.38 2.88
C HIS A 64 5.61 9.77 3.37
N ALA A 65 6.86 10.17 3.16
CA ALA A 65 7.43 11.41 3.70
C ALA A 65 6.64 12.70 3.36
N CYS A 66 5.88 12.69 2.25
CA CYS A 66 5.01 13.80 1.86
C CYS A 66 3.57 13.71 2.41
N GLY A 67 3.22 12.69 3.20
CA GLY A 67 1.85 12.46 3.66
C GLY A 67 0.91 11.90 2.58
N GLY A 68 1.44 11.40 1.46
CA GLY A 68 0.64 10.79 0.38
C GLY A 68 0.18 11.74 -0.73
N VAL A 69 0.70 12.97 -0.80
CA VAL A 69 0.28 14.02 -1.77
C VAL A 69 1.07 14.02 -3.09
N CYS A 70 1.62 12.88 -3.52
CA CYS A 70 2.40 12.75 -4.76
C CYS A 70 3.65 13.66 -4.85
N ALA A 71 4.23 14.09 -3.71
CA ALA A 71 5.39 14.99 -3.69
C ALA A 71 6.73 14.31 -3.34
N CYS A 72 6.72 13.00 -3.08
CA CYS A 72 7.91 12.18 -2.83
C CYS A 72 7.79 10.82 -3.53
N THR A 73 8.86 10.03 -3.52
CA THR A 73 8.88 8.66 -4.08
C THR A 73 8.97 7.58 -3.01
N THR A 74 8.85 7.91 -1.72
CA THR A 74 9.11 6.96 -0.64
C THR A 74 7.99 5.93 -0.43
N CYS A 75 6.80 6.16 -1.00
CA CYS A 75 5.73 5.14 -1.05
C CYS A 75 5.83 4.22 -2.26
N HIS A 76 6.94 4.26 -2.99
CA HIS A 76 7.16 3.46 -4.18
C HIS A 76 7.03 1.96 -3.87
N LEU A 77 6.25 1.27 -4.71
CA LEU A 77 6.08 -0.17 -4.72
C LEU A 77 6.13 -0.72 -6.15
N HIS A 78 6.38 -2.02 -6.28
CA HIS A 78 6.25 -2.76 -7.54
C HIS A 78 4.99 -3.61 -7.49
N VAL A 79 4.07 -3.41 -8.43
CA VAL A 79 2.84 -4.23 -8.55
C VAL A 79 3.21 -5.53 -9.26
N LYS A 80 3.32 -6.62 -8.50
CA LYS A 80 3.66 -7.95 -9.04
C LYS A 80 2.43 -8.63 -9.63
N GLU A 81 1.26 -8.45 -9.01
CA GLU A 81 -0.02 -9.01 -9.46
C GLU A 81 -1.17 -8.01 -9.22
N GLY A 82 -2.19 -8.08 -10.08
CA GLY A 82 -3.41 -7.27 -9.94
C GLY A 82 -3.37 -5.91 -10.67
N ALA A 83 -2.39 -5.64 -11.53
CA ALA A 83 -2.25 -4.35 -12.21
C ALA A 83 -3.49 -3.91 -13.03
N GLN A 84 -4.28 -4.85 -13.55
CA GLN A 84 -5.54 -4.57 -14.28
C GLN A 84 -6.72 -4.10 -13.40
N GLY A 85 -6.56 -4.20 -12.07
CA GLY A 85 -7.57 -3.85 -11.07
C GLY A 85 -7.25 -2.58 -10.29
N ILE A 86 -6.19 -1.87 -10.67
CA ILE A 86 -5.82 -0.57 -10.07
C ILE A 86 -5.95 0.57 -11.09
N SER A 87 -6.06 1.79 -10.58
CA SER A 87 -6.09 3.02 -11.37
C SER A 87 -4.88 3.12 -12.30
N GLU A 88 -5.04 3.76 -13.45
CA GLU A 88 -3.89 4.11 -14.29
C GLU A 88 -3.00 5.15 -13.60
N ALA A 89 -1.72 5.22 -13.97
CA ALA A 89 -0.82 6.23 -13.44
C ALA A 89 -1.14 7.59 -14.07
N GLU A 90 -1.32 8.62 -13.24
CA GLU A 90 -1.51 9.98 -13.72
C GLU A 90 -0.19 10.64 -14.11
N ASP A 91 -0.24 11.69 -14.93
CA ASP A 91 0.96 12.40 -15.41
C ASP A 91 1.85 12.89 -14.26
N LEU A 92 1.24 13.37 -13.18
CA LEU A 92 1.98 13.84 -11.99
C LEU A 92 2.69 12.69 -11.25
N GLU A 93 2.04 11.52 -11.18
CA GLU A 93 2.67 10.31 -10.62
C GLU A 93 3.87 9.90 -11.48
N LEU A 94 3.70 9.89 -12.80
CA LEU A 94 4.75 9.48 -13.74
C LEU A 94 5.97 10.40 -13.67
N ASP A 95 5.77 11.73 -13.67
CA ASP A 95 6.84 12.72 -13.50
C ASP A 95 7.61 12.51 -12.19
N ARG A 96 6.87 12.33 -11.09
CA ARG A 96 7.49 12.09 -9.79
C ARG A 96 8.29 10.78 -9.77
N MET A 97 7.78 9.75 -10.44
CA MET A 97 8.40 8.43 -10.55
C MET A 97 9.72 8.44 -11.34
N GLU A 98 9.94 9.37 -12.27
CA GLU A 98 11.22 9.51 -12.99
C GLU A 98 12.42 9.72 -12.03
N THR A 99 12.15 10.27 -10.85
CA THR A 99 13.15 10.52 -9.81
C THR A 99 13.31 9.35 -8.81
N ALA A 100 12.53 8.29 -8.97
CA ALA A 100 12.56 7.14 -8.06
C ALA A 100 13.79 6.26 -8.28
N ALA A 101 14.32 5.70 -7.20
CA ALA A 101 15.34 4.66 -7.30
C ALA A 101 14.70 3.32 -7.71
N ASP A 102 15.43 2.51 -8.48
CA ASP A 102 14.99 1.16 -8.89
C ASP A 102 13.61 1.14 -9.58
N ILE A 103 13.37 2.10 -10.49
CA ILE A 103 12.15 2.13 -11.30
C ILE A 103 12.08 0.92 -12.24
N GLN A 104 10.90 0.33 -12.33
CA GLN A 104 10.54 -0.82 -13.15
C GLN A 104 9.21 -0.51 -13.86
N LEU A 105 8.87 -1.27 -14.89
CA LEU A 105 7.63 -1.08 -15.67
C LEU A 105 6.36 -1.23 -14.84
N ASN A 106 6.43 -1.98 -13.74
CA ASN A 106 5.33 -2.20 -12.81
C ASN A 106 5.48 -1.36 -11.53
N SER A 107 6.33 -0.34 -11.54
CA SER A 107 6.46 0.59 -10.43
C SER A 107 5.27 1.54 -10.34
N ARG A 108 4.80 1.79 -9.12
CA ARG A 108 3.76 2.76 -8.80
C ARG A 108 4.06 3.48 -7.49
N LEU A 109 3.49 4.68 -7.31
CA LEU A 109 3.41 5.33 -6.00
C LEU A 109 2.24 4.72 -5.23
N GLY A 110 2.52 4.08 -4.10
CA GLY A 110 1.49 3.41 -3.30
C GLY A 110 0.37 4.34 -2.81
N CYS A 111 0.63 5.64 -2.71
CA CYS A 111 -0.39 6.64 -2.37
C CYS A 111 -1.32 7.01 -3.53
N GLN A 112 -0.94 6.75 -4.79
CA GLN A 112 -1.71 7.09 -5.99
C GLN A 112 -2.31 5.85 -6.67
N ALA A 113 -1.72 4.67 -6.48
CA ALA A 113 -2.24 3.42 -7.00
C ALA A 113 -3.46 2.96 -6.19
N VAL A 114 -4.65 3.29 -6.70
CA VAL A 114 -5.96 3.01 -6.11
C VAL A 114 -6.49 1.67 -6.61
N ILE A 115 -7.01 0.85 -5.70
CA ILE A 115 -7.70 -0.40 -6.04
C ILE A 115 -9.12 -0.07 -6.51
N GLU A 116 -9.43 -0.38 -7.76
CA GLU A 116 -10.72 -0.06 -8.40
C GLU A 116 -11.65 -1.27 -8.52
N LYS A 117 -11.11 -2.48 -8.32
CA LYS A 117 -11.87 -3.73 -8.48
C LYS A 117 -11.59 -4.71 -7.33
N PRO A 118 -12.57 -5.54 -6.93
CA PRO A 118 -12.29 -6.68 -6.06
C PRO A 118 -11.32 -7.64 -6.76
N GLY A 119 -10.45 -8.28 -5.99
CA GLY A 119 -9.40 -9.13 -6.55
C GLY A 119 -8.23 -9.35 -5.61
N THR A 120 -7.21 -10.04 -6.11
CA THR A 120 -5.95 -10.28 -5.40
C THR A 120 -4.86 -9.41 -6.00
N TYR A 121 -4.11 -8.76 -5.11
CA TYR A 121 -3.03 -7.83 -5.42
C TYR A 121 -1.78 -8.27 -4.67
N VAL A 122 -0.65 -8.30 -5.36
CA VAL A 122 0.66 -8.57 -4.75
C VAL A 122 1.55 -7.40 -5.08
N VAL A 123 2.02 -6.71 -4.04
CA VAL A 123 2.91 -5.56 -4.16
C VAL A 123 4.21 -5.84 -3.42
N GLU A 124 5.32 -5.38 -3.98
CA GLU A 124 6.64 -5.50 -3.38
C GLU A 124 7.19 -4.13 -3.03
N ILE A 125 7.59 -3.96 -1.78
CA ILE A 125 8.26 -2.77 -1.29
C ILE A 125 9.76 -2.90 -1.64
N PRO A 126 10.32 -1.99 -2.46
CA PRO A 126 11.69 -2.08 -2.94
C PRO A 126 12.70 -2.08 -1.81
N LYS A 127 13.84 -2.77 -2.03
CA LYS A 127 14.87 -2.91 -1.00
C LYS A 127 15.52 -1.60 -0.58
N TRP A 128 15.60 -0.61 -1.47
CA TRP A 128 16.18 0.69 -1.14
C TRP A 128 15.29 1.49 -0.17
N ASN A 129 13.98 1.22 -0.20
CA ASN A 129 13.02 1.76 0.74
C ASN A 129 13.08 1.03 2.11
N ARG A 130 14.02 0.08 2.26
CA ARG A 130 14.26 -0.67 3.50
C ARG A 130 15.09 0.10 4.54
N ASN A 131 14.56 1.21 5.05
CA ASN A 131 14.73 1.44 6.50
C ASN A 131 13.92 0.41 7.35
N TYR A 132 13.10 -0.37 6.66
CA TYR A 132 12.22 -1.49 7.01
C TYR A 132 12.61 -2.56 8.06
N VAL A 133 13.80 -2.65 8.65
CA VAL A 133 14.12 -3.85 9.49
C VAL A 133 14.64 -3.59 10.91
N GLN A 134 15.21 -2.43 11.24
CA GLN A 134 15.88 -2.30 12.55
C GLN A 134 15.19 -1.38 13.56
N GLU A 135 14.34 -0.46 13.09
CA GLU A 135 13.68 0.51 13.96
C GLU A 135 12.19 0.44 13.65
N GLY A 136 11.44 -0.34 14.44
CA GLY A 136 9.98 -0.36 14.33
C GLY A 136 9.45 1.06 14.36
N LYS A 137 8.43 1.36 13.52
CA LYS A 137 7.76 2.67 13.35
C LYS A 137 8.62 3.83 13.87
N PRO A 138 9.31 4.63 13.02
CA PRO A 138 9.88 5.86 13.52
C PRO A 138 8.74 6.60 14.21
N SER A 139 8.82 6.66 15.54
CA SER A 139 7.84 7.35 16.36
C SER A 139 7.90 8.76 15.82
N HIS A 140 6.87 9.17 15.09
CA HIS A 140 6.64 10.54 14.73
C HIS A 140 6.61 11.29 16.07
N GLY A 141 7.78 11.78 16.48
CA GLY A 141 7.91 12.68 17.59
C GLY A 141 7.29 13.99 17.13
N PRO A 142 6.28 14.53 17.81
CA PRO A 142 5.85 15.87 17.51
C PRO A 142 6.97 16.81 17.99
N GLY A 143 7.49 17.65 17.10
CA GLY A 143 8.16 18.88 17.49
C GLY A 143 9.59 19.06 16.98
N ALA A 144 9.71 19.87 15.93
CA ALA A 144 10.60 21.02 15.93
C ALA A 144 9.82 22.21 15.38
#